data_AF-A0A6P5KB14-F1
#
_entry.id   AF-A0A6P5KB14-F1
#
_cell.length_a   1.000
_cell.length_b   1.000
_cell.length_c   1.000
_cell.angle_alpha   90.00
_cell.angle_beta   90.00
_cell.angle_gamma   90.00
#
_symmetry.space_group_name_H-M   'P 1'
#
loop_
_entity.id
_entity.type
_entity.pdbx_description
1 polymer ?
#
loop_
_entity_poly.entity_id
_entity_poly.type
_entity_poly.pdbx_seq_one_letter_code
_entity_poly.pdbx_strand_id
1 'polypeptide(L)'
;MVSKKKEIGLQVNINNQELWEEMLSSKGLTVVDVYQSWCGPCKPVVSLFRKIKLEVGNDLHFATAEADSLDVLEKYRGKCEPTFLFYAGGELVAVVRGANGPLLHKTILDQLEAENKVLEQGIERKVIKDAALSIEEESVSQDQEYGEEDEVVSLEKSCTLAIIKPDAVAHGKVDEIILKIQEAGFEILANEERIMTESEMRYLYQKRSEEEIFEKLVKHMSNGPCQLLVISWPENDKDVVAAWRDFIGPSDIEVAKRENPESLRAQYGTIMPFNAVHGSENREQANRELEFFFPNFKISGSDADKVLGEEILQ
;
A
#
# COMPACT_ATOMS: atom_id res chain seq x y z
N MET A 1 -17.03 -3.35 -48.42
CA MET A 1 -15.85 -2.90 -47.66
C MET A 1 -16.19 -3.06 -46.18
N VAL A 2 -15.62 -4.08 -45.53
CA VAL A 2 -15.85 -4.33 -44.11
C VAL A 2 -14.90 -3.41 -43.35
N SER A 3 -15.45 -2.38 -42.71
CA SER A 3 -14.70 -1.49 -41.82
C SER A 3 -14.02 -2.33 -40.75
N LYS A 4 -12.68 -2.32 -40.73
CA LYS A 4 -11.87 -2.94 -39.68
C LYS A 4 -12.30 -2.31 -38.34
N LYS A 5 -12.98 -3.09 -37.50
CA LYS A 5 -13.18 -2.77 -36.09
C LYS A 5 -11.78 -2.59 -35.50
N LYS A 6 -11.38 -1.34 -35.21
CA LYS A 6 -10.18 -1.04 -34.42
C LYS A 6 -10.38 -1.80 -33.10
N GLU A 7 -9.49 -2.74 -32.77
CA GLU A 7 -9.41 -3.28 -31.42
C GLU A 7 -9.20 -2.09 -30.48
N ILE A 8 -10.23 -1.77 -29.70
CA ILE A 8 -10.13 -0.73 -28.68
C ILE A 8 -9.22 -1.33 -27.60
N GLY A 9 -7.99 -0.82 -27.50
CA GLY A 9 -7.09 -1.16 -26.42
C GLY A 9 -7.79 -0.92 -25.09
N LEU A 10 -7.59 -1.83 -24.12
CA LEU A 10 -8.19 -1.72 -22.79
C LEU A 10 -7.88 -0.38 -22.12
N GLN A 11 -6.68 0.14 -22.39
CA GLN A 11 -6.17 1.42 -21.89
C GLN A 11 -5.78 2.32 -23.06
N VAL A 12 -6.06 3.62 -22.93
CA VAL A 12 -5.58 4.65 -23.86
C VAL A 12 -4.24 5.18 -23.35
N ASN A 13 -3.24 5.26 -24.22
CA ASN A 13 -1.95 5.87 -23.86
C ASN A 13 -2.02 7.38 -24.07
N ILE A 14 -1.75 8.14 -23.01
CA ILE A 14 -1.72 9.59 -22.99
C ILE A 14 -0.25 10.02 -22.92
N ASN A 15 0.22 10.65 -24.00
CA ASN A 15 1.61 11.07 -24.15
C ASN A 15 1.76 12.55 -24.53
N ASN A 16 0.65 13.29 -24.57
CA ASN A 16 0.64 14.71 -24.88
C ASN A 16 -0.58 15.40 -24.23
N GLN A 17 -0.53 16.73 -24.20
CA GLN A 17 -1.55 17.56 -23.54
C GLN A 17 -2.93 17.47 -24.22
N GLU A 18 -2.99 17.35 -25.54
CA GLU A 18 -4.27 17.26 -26.28
C GLU A 18 -5.05 15.99 -25.88
N LEU A 19 -4.36 14.85 -25.77
CA LEU A 19 -4.94 13.59 -25.32
C LEU A 19 -5.37 13.64 -23.85
N TRP A 20 -4.66 14.40 -23.02
CA TRP A 20 -5.04 14.61 -21.62
C TRP A 20 -6.36 15.38 -21.52
N GLU A 21 -6.52 16.46 -22.28
CA GLU A 21 -7.75 17.26 -22.32
C GLU A 21 -8.93 16.49 -22.93
N GLU A 22 -8.68 15.67 -23.95
CA GLU A 22 -9.69 14.75 -24.51
C GLU A 22 -10.17 13.75 -23.46
N MET A 23 -9.24 13.20 -22.66
CA MET A 23 -9.56 12.28 -21.57
C MET A 23 -10.41 12.95 -20.49
N LEU A 24 -10.07 14.16 -20.06
CA LEU A 24 -10.83 14.89 -19.04
C LEU A 24 -12.26 15.22 -19.50
N SER A 25 -12.46 15.35 -20.82
CA SER A 25 -13.78 15.60 -21.42
C SER A 25 -14.64 14.34 -21.58
N SER A 26 -14.10 13.16 -21.25
CA SER A 26 -14.83 11.90 -21.36
C SER A 26 -15.91 11.78 -20.27
N LYS A 27 -17.05 11.17 -20.65
CA LYS A 27 -18.14 10.90 -19.71
C LYS A 27 -17.83 9.62 -18.91
N GLY A 28 -18.08 9.65 -17.61
CA GLY A 28 -17.88 8.54 -16.70
C GLY A 28 -16.62 8.70 -15.85
N LEU A 29 -16.13 7.58 -15.31
CA LEU A 29 -14.92 7.54 -14.50
C LEU A 29 -13.73 7.13 -15.37
N THR A 30 -12.65 7.91 -15.33
CA THR A 30 -11.38 7.54 -15.93
C THR A 30 -10.33 7.26 -14.87
N VAL A 31 -9.71 6.08 -14.95
CA VAL A 31 -8.58 5.69 -14.10
C VAL A 31 -7.29 5.80 -14.91
N VAL A 32 -6.36 6.63 -14.47
CA VAL A 32 -5.09 6.93 -15.13
C VAL A 32 -3.96 6.29 -14.34
N ASP A 33 -3.29 5.30 -14.93
CA ASP A 33 -2.04 4.72 -14.43
C ASP A 33 -0.86 5.63 -14.83
N VAL A 34 -0.32 6.34 -13.86
CA VAL A 34 0.80 7.27 -14.05
C VAL A 34 2.11 6.53 -13.88
N TYR A 35 2.97 6.60 -14.89
CA TYR A 35 4.25 5.92 -14.92
C TYR A 35 5.39 6.84 -15.40
N GLN A 36 6.63 6.44 -15.12
CA GLN A 36 7.83 7.14 -15.60
C GLN A 36 8.37 6.44 -16.85
N SER A 37 9.03 7.19 -17.73
CA SER A 37 9.60 6.67 -18.99
C SER A 37 10.47 5.41 -18.82
N TRP A 38 11.15 5.27 -17.67
CA TRP A 38 12.05 4.16 -17.36
C TRP A 38 11.38 2.91 -16.79
N CYS A 39 10.17 3.00 -16.21
CA CYS A 39 9.47 1.86 -15.60
C CYS A 39 8.30 1.33 -16.44
N GLY A 40 7.69 2.19 -17.27
CA GLY A 40 6.51 1.83 -18.05
C GLY A 40 5.26 1.59 -17.18
N PRO A 41 4.08 1.37 -17.81
CA PRO A 41 2.82 1.21 -17.09
C PRO A 41 2.76 -0.09 -16.30
N CYS A 42 1.92 -0.11 -15.27
CA CYS A 42 1.77 -1.23 -14.34
C CYS A 42 1.09 -2.43 -15.02
N LYS A 43 1.88 -3.39 -15.52
CA LYS A 43 1.37 -4.61 -16.17
C LYS A 43 0.48 -5.48 -15.28
N PRO A 44 0.75 -5.64 -13.96
CA PRO A 44 -0.08 -6.47 -13.09
C PRO A 44 -1.55 -6.06 -12.98
N VAL A 45 -1.88 -4.76 -13.10
CA VAL A 45 -3.27 -4.28 -12.94
C VAL A 45 -4.12 -4.43 -14.21
N VAL A 46 -3.50 -4.75 -15.36
CA VAL A 46 -4.20 -4.87 -16.65
C VAL A 46 -5.25 -5.97 -16.64
N SER A 47 -4.99 -7.09 -15.95
CA SER A 47 -5.96 -8.19 -15.83
C SER A 47 -7.15 -7.80 -14.94
N LEU A 48 -6.90 -7.07 -13.86
CA LEU A 48 -7.92 -6.53 -12.97
C LEU A 48 -8.81 -5.53 -13.70
N PHE A 49 -8.23 -4.55 -14.39
CA PHE A 49 -8.98 -3.56 -15.17
C PHE A 49 -9.85 -4.20 -16.24
N ARG A 50 -9.35 -5.24 -16.90
CA ARG A 50 -10.13 -6.02 -17.87
C ARG A 50 -11.36 -6.65 -17.22
N LYS A 51 -11.18 -7.27 -16.05
CA LYS A 51 -12.26 -7.90 -15.30
C LYS A 51 -13.32 -6.89 -14.90
N ILE A 52 -12.91 -5.78 -14.28
CA ILE A 52 -13.83 -4.72 -13.81
C ILE A 52 -14.57 -4.08 -14.99
N LYS A 53 -13.90 -3.83 -16.13
CA LYS A 53 -14.57 -3.27 -17.32
C LYS A 53 -15.68 -4.17 -17.86
N LEU A 54 -15.51 -5.50 -17.76
CA LEU A 54 -16.53 -6.46 -18.16
C LEU A 54 -17.72 -6.48 -17.18
N GLU A 55 -17.47 -6.21 -15.89
CA GLU A 55 -18.49 -6.22 -14.85
C GLU A 55 -19.32 -4.91 -14.82
N VAL A 56 -18.67 -3.75 -14.98
CA VAL A 56 -19.32 -2.44 -14.75
C VAL A 56 -19.73 -1.71 -16.03
N GLY A 57 -19.15 -2.06 -17.19
CA GLY A 57 -19.59 -1.56 -18.50
C GLY A 57 -18.86 -0.31 -19.01
N ASN A 58 -19.56 0.49 -19.83
CA ASN A 58 -18.94 1.48 -20.74
C ASN A 58 -18.56 2.81 -20.09
N ASP A 59 -19.06 3.11 -18.89
CA ASP A 59 -18.80 4.37 -18.18
C ASP A 59 -17.48 4.35 -17.39
N LEU A 60 -16.68 3.28 -17.54
CA LEU A 60 -15.34 3.14 -16.98
C LEU A 60 -14.27 3.14 -18.08
N HIS A 61 -13.40 4.12 -18.03
CA HIS A 61 -12.25 4.28 -18.92
C HIS A 61 -10.95 4.03 -18.16
N PHE A 62 -9.97 3.47 -18.88
CA PHE A 62 -8.63 3.31 -18.35
C PHE A 62 -7.66 4.01 -19.28
N ALA A 63 -6.68 4.68 -18.69
CA ALA A 63 -5.59 5.33 -19.42
C ALA A 63 -4.25 5.04 -18.75
N THR A 64 -3.18 5.18 -19.51
CA THR A 64 -1.81 5.21 -19.00
C THR A 64 -1.21 6.56 -19.37
N ALA A 65 -0.50 7.21 -18.45
CA ALA A 65 0.08 8.52 -18.67
C ALA A 65 1.54 8.55 -18.25
N GLU A 66 2.41 9.03 -19.14
CA GLU A 66 3.83 9.18 -18.86
C GLU A 66 4.08 10.54 -18.19
N ALA A 67 4.47 10.53 -16.91
CA ALA A 67 4.65 11.76 -16.13
C ALA A 67 5.75 12.68 -16.70
N ASP A 68 6.78 12.10 -17.33
CA ASP A 68 7.89 12.84 -17.93
C ASP A 68 7.45 13.68 -19.15
N SER A 69 6.36 13.27 -19.81
CA SER A 69 5.86 13.89 -21.04
C SER A 69 4.72 14.89 -20.81
N LEU A 70 4.23 15.05 -19.57
CA LEU A 70 3.06 15.86 -19.24
C LEU A 70 3.38 16.84 -18.10
N ASP A 71 3.21 18.14 -18.34
CA ASP A 71 3.48 19.18 -17.33
C ASP A 71 2.47 19.11 -16.18
N VAL A 72 1.22 18.75 -16.47
CA VAL A 72 0.19 18.51 -15.45
C VAL A 72 0.57 17.39 -14.45
N LEU A 73 1.50 16.52 -14.83
CA LEU A 73 2.01 15.43 -14.00
C LEU A 73 3.42 15.68 -13.47
N GLU A 74 3.97 16.89 -13.61
CA GLU A 74 5.33 17.23 -13.16
C GLU A 74 5.57 16.83 -11.69
N LYS A 75 4.56 17.00 -10.85
CA LYS A 75 4.60 16.69 -9.41
C LYS A 75 4.65 15.18 -9.08
N TYR A 76 4.42 14.32 -10.07
CA TYR A 76 4.50 12.87 -9.94
C TYR A 76 5.82 12.30 -10.48
N ARG A 77 6.72 13.14 -11.01
CA ARG A 77 8.02 12.71 -11.54
C ARG A 77 8.95 12.21 -10.44
N GLY A 78 9.80 11.24 -10.77
CA GLY A 78 10.84 10.72 -9.87
C GLY A 78 10.34 9.83 -8.71
N LYS A 79 9.04 9.50 -8.67
CA LYS A 79 8.48 8.58 -7.68
C LYS A 79 8.54 7.14 -8.21
N CYS A 80 8.97 6.20 -7.37
CA CYS A 80 9.11 4.78 -7.69
C CYS A 80 7.89 3.94 -7.26
N GLU A 81 6.71 4.55 -7.13
CA GLU A 81 5.47 3.87 -6.75
C GLU A 81 4.42 3.94 -7.87
N PRO A 82 3.68 2.85 -8.15
CA PRO A 82 2.51 2.92 -9.03
C PRO A 82 1.50 3.94 -8.49
N THR A 83 1.02 4.85 -9.34
CA THR A 83 0.04 5.87 -8.95
C THR A 83 -1.13 5.85 -9.92
N PHE A 84 -2.33 5.66 -9.37
CA PHE A 84 -3.58 5.66 -10.11
C PHE A 84 -4.39 6.90 -9.75
N LEU A 85 -4.64 7.76 -10.74
CA LEU A 85 -5.46 8.96 -10.59
C LEU A 85 -6.86 8.70 -11.14
N PHE A 86 -7.89 9.16 -10.43
CA PHE A 86 -9.27 8.95 -10.80
C PHE A 86 -9.90 10.28 -11.17
N TYR A 87 -10.37 10.40 -12.40
CA TYR A 87 -11.00 11.58 -12.94
C TYR A 87 -12.47 11.32 -13.27
N ALA A 88 -13.35 12.22 -12.83
CA ALA A 88 -14.76 12.20 -13.18
C ALA A 88 -15.23 13.61 -13.52
N GLY A 89 -15.87 13.79 -14.68
CA GLY A 89 -16.28 15.11 -15.16
C GLY A 89 -15.15 16.14 -15.24
N GLY A 90 -13.93 15.70 -15.56
CA GLY A 90 -12.73 16.55 -15.66
C GLY A 90 -12.03 16.85 -14.34
N GLU A 91 -12.58 16.42 -13.20
CA GLU A 91 -12.06 16.71 -11.87
C GLU A 91 -11.41 15.48 -11.24
N LEU A 92 -10.34 15.68 -10.45
CA LEU A 92 -9.69 14.62 -9.69
C LEU A 92 -10.56 14.25 -8.48
N VAL A 93 -11.01 12.99 -8.41
CA VAL A 93 -11.94 12.51 -7.37
C VAL A 93 -11.31 11.49 -6.42
N ALA A 94 -10.25 10.79 -6.84
CA ALA A 94 -9.49 9.88 -5.98
C ALA A 94 -8.04 9.70 -6.47
N VAL A 95 -7.16 9.29 -5.56
CA VAL A 95 -5.78 8.89 -5.84
C VAL A 95 -5.52 7.59 -5.08
N VAL A 96 -4.99 6.58 -5.77
CA VAL A 96 -4.53 5.32 -5.17
C VAL A 96 -3.06 5.13 -5.49
N ARG A 97 -2.25 4.81 -4.48
CA ARG A 97 -0.82 4.54 -4.61
C ARG A 97 -0.52 3.08 -4.31
N GLY A 98 0.48 2.54 -5.00
CA GLY A 98 0.86 1.14 -4.94
C GLY A 98 -0.03 0.22 -5.78
N ALA A 99 0.48 -0.97 -6.10
CA ALA A 99 -0.26 -2.00 -6.84
C ALA A 99 -1.23 -2.79 -5.95
N ASN A 100 -2.07 -2.10 -5.17
CA ASN A 100 -3.08 -2.71 -4.30
C ASN A 100 -4.36 -2.98 -5.12
N GLY A 101 -4.47 -4.20 -5.67
CA GLY A 101 -5.61 -4.62 -6.50
C GLY A 101 -6.97 -4.51 -5.82
N PRO A 102 -7.16 -5.00 -4.58
CA PRO A 102 -8.42 -4.87 -3.85
C PRO A 102 -8.83 -3.41 -3.58
N LEU A 103 -7.90 -2.56 -3.15
CA LEU A 103 -8.15 -1.13 -2.95
C LEU A 103 -8.55 -0.47 -4.27
N LEU A 104 -7.79 -0.73 -5.33
CA LEU A 104 -8.06 -0.22 -6.67
C LEU A 104 -9.45 -0.64 -7.16
N HIS A 105 -9.84 -1.91 -6.97
CA HIS A 105 -11.16 -2.41 -7.30
C HIS A 105 -12.26 -1.70 -6.51
N LYS A 106 -12.11 -1.60 -5.18
CA LYS A 106 -13.09 -0.94 -4.31
C LYS A 106 -13.24 0.54 -4.70
N THR A 107 -12.14 1.28 -4.85
CA THR A 107 -12.17 2.69 -5.22
C THR A 107 -12.83 2.90 -6.59
N ILE A 108 -12.60 2.01 -7.57
CA ILE A 108 -13.29 2.08 -8.85
C ILE A 108 -14.81 1.98 -8.67
N LEU A 109 -15.29 1.01 -7.88
CA LEU A 109 -16.73 0.84 -7.63
C LEU A 109 -17.33 2.03 -6.88
N ASP A 110 -16.69 2.48 -5.80
CA ASP A 110 -17.15 3.59 -4.98
C ASP A 110 -17.27 4.89 -5.82
N GLN A 111 -16.26 5.18 -6.65
CA GLN A 111 -16.26 6.38 -7.49
C GLN A 111 -17.22 6.27 -8.68
N LEU A 112 -17.45 5.08 -9.23
CA LEU A 112 -18.48 4.87 -10.25
C LEU A 112 -19.89 5.08 -9.67
N GLU A 113 -20.16 4.58 -8.47
CA GLU A 113 -21.44 4.82 -7.78
C GLU A 113 -21.64 6.31 -7.48
N ALA A 114 -20.59 6.98 -7.00
CA ALA A 114 -20.61 8.43 -6.76
C ALA A 114 -20.87 9.22 -8.04
N GLU A 115 -20.19 8.89 -9.15
CA GLU A 115 -20.39 9.56 -10.43
C GLU A 115 -21.79 9.30 -11.00
N ASN A 116 -22.33 8.09 -10.84
CA ASN A 116 -23.71 7.81 -11.24
C ASN A 116 -24.71 8.66 -10.44
N LYS A 117 -24.51 8.82 -9.14
CA LYS A 117 -25.33 9.71 -8.30
C LYS A 117 -25.23 11.18 -8.75
N VAL A 118 -24.04 11.66 -9.11
CA VAL A 118 -23.86 13.00 -9.67
C VAL A 118 -24.63 13.16 -11.00
N LEU A 119 -24.53 12.18 -11.90
CA LEU A 119 -25.16 12.22 -13.22
C LEU A 119 -26.69 12.06 -13.17
N GLU A 120 -27.22 11.24 -12.26
CA GLU A 120 -28.66 10.95 -12.15
C GLU A 120 -29.41 11.90 -11.20
N GLN A 121 -28.77 12.28 -10.09
CA GLN A 121 -29.42 13.04 -9.00
C GLN A 121 -28.92 14.49 -8.91
N GLY A 122 -27.92 14.88 -9.70
CA GLY A 122 -27.39 16.24 -9.72
C GLY A 122 -26.66 16.64 -8.43
N ILE A 123 -26.20 15.66 -7.64
CA ILE A 123 -25.40 15.88 -6.43
C ILE A 123 -24.07 16.53 -6.82
N GLU A 124 -23.52 17.42 -5.99
CA GLU A 124 -22.22 18.03 -6.24
C GLU A 124 -21.09 16.99 -6.22
N ARG A 125 -20.17 17.10 -7.19
CA ARG A 125 -19.01 16.21 -7.30
C ARG A 125 -17.99 16.52 -6.19
N LYS A 126 -17.57 15.48 -5.47
CA LYS A 126 -16.52 15.60 -4.45
C LYS A 126 -15.14 15.62 -5.10
N VAL A 127 -14.62 16.82 -5.33
CA VAL A 127 -13.28 17.06 -5.88
C VAL A 127 -12.24 16.94 -4.77
N ILE A 128 -11.12 16.28 -5.04
CA ILE A 128 -9.98 16.21 -4.12
C ILE A 128 -8.79 16.99 -4.66
N LYS A 129 -7.99 17.53 -3.73
CA LYS A 129 -6.62 17.97 -4.00
C LYS A 129 -5.69 16.94 -3.37
N ASP A 130 -4.68 16.52 -4.11
CA ASP A 130 -3.68 15.57 -3.62
C ASP A 130 -2.80 16.25 -2.55
N ALA A 131 -3.17 16.07 -1.27
CA ALA A 131 -2.58 16.74 -0.12
C ALA A 131 -1.09 16.41 0.09
N ALA A 132 -0.60 15.31 -0.49
CA ALA A 132 0.82 14.92 -0.45
C ALA A 132 1.71 15.77 -1.36
N LEU A 133 1.15 16.76 -2.06
CA LEU A 133 1.83 17.58 -3.09
C LEU A 133 1.84 19.09 -2.79
N SER A 134 1.50 19.50 -1.56
CA SER A 134 1.64 20.87 -1.06
C SER A 134 2.57 20.86 0.15
N ILE A 135 3.88 20.95 -0.09
CA ILE A 135 4.87 21.23 0.94
C ILE A 135 5.58 22.51 0.52
N GLU A 136 5.32 23.62 1.21
CA GLU A 136 6.36 24.49 1.76
C GLU A 136 5.85 25.09 3.09
N GLU A 137 6.59 24.74 4.14
CA GLU A 137 6.88 25.42 5.42
C GLU A 137 5.82 26.24 6.20
N GLU A 138 5.90 26.00 7.51
CA GLU A 138 5.39 26.76 8.65
C GLU A 138 3.99 26.44 9.21
N SER A 139 4.04 26.12 10.50
CA SER A 139 2.99 26.12 11.51
C SER A 139 1.93 27.19 11.31
N VAL A 140 0.66 26.83 11.49
CA VAL A 140 -0.28 27.40 12.46
C VAL A 140 -1.64 26.73 12.29
N SER A 141 -2.17 26.29 13.42
CA SER A 141 -3.54 25.86 13.69
C SER A 141 -4.61 26.71 12.98
N GLN A 142 -5.61 26.05 12.39
CA GLN A 142 -7.00 26.51 12.50
C GLN A 142 -7.98 25.38 12.19
N ASP A 143 -8.73 25.05 13.23
CA ASP A 143 -9.96 24.28 13.23
C ASP A 143 -10.96 24.83 12.20
N GLN A 144 -11.55 23.96 11.40
CA GLN A 144 -12.90 24.18 10.87
C GLN A 144 -13.70 22.88 10.90
N GLU A 145 -14.60 22.84 11.89
CA GLU A 145 -15.74 21.95 12.05
C GLU A 145 -16.52 21.76 10.74
N TYR A 146 -16.79 20.51 10.37
CA TYR A 146 -17.95 20.13 9.59
C TYR A 146 -18.77 19.15 10.43
N GLY A 147 -20.02 19.52 10.65
CA GLY A 147 -20.91 18.96 11.67
C GLY A 147 -21.19 17.47 11.54
N GLU A 148 -21.35 16.88 12.71
CA GLU A 148 -21.93 15.56 12.96
C GLU A 148 -23.37 15.50 12.44
N GLU A 149 -23.71 14.39 11.78
CA GLU A 149 -24.91 13.59 12.09
C GLU A 149 -24.76 12.19 11.45
N ASP A 150 -24.46 11.22 12.33
CA ASP A 150 -24.84 9.81 12.35
C ASP A 150 -24.39 8.82 11.24
N GLU A 151 -23.27 8.12 11.49
CA GLU A 151 -23.28 6.73 12.01
C GLU A 151 -21.86 6.30 12.42
N VAL A 152 -21.68 6.10 13.72
CA VAL A 152 -20.40 5.79 14.37
C VAL A 152 -20.10 4.30 14.29
N VAL A 153 -19.11 3.89 13.49
CA VAL A 153 -18.29 2.68 13.75
C VAL A 153 -16.86 2.93 13.27
N SER A 154 -16.05 3.57 14.11
CA SER A 154 -14.59 3.65 13.92
C SER A 154 -13.96 2.32 14.34
N LEU A 155 -13.57 1.51 13.35
CA LEU A 155 -12.96 0.20 13.55
C LEU A 155 -11.43 0.31 13.33
N GLU A 156 -10.67 0.47 14.42
CA GLU A 156 -9.20 0.44 14.40
C GLU A 156 -8.71 -0.91 13.84
N LYS A 157 -8.20 -0.93 12.60
CA LYS A 157 -7.57 -2.13 12.04
C LYS A 157 -6.19 -2.32 12.65
N SER A 158 -5.98 -3.40 13.39
CA SER A 158 -4.67 -3.79 13.91
C SER A 158 -3.76 -4.26 12.76
N CYS A 159 -2.56 -3.69 12.62
CA CYS A 159 -1.56 -4.13 11.65
C CYS A 159 -0.19 -4.39 12.30
N THR A 160 0.66 -5.13 11.58
CA THR A 160 2.03 -5.44 12.01
C THR A 160 2.99 -5.42 10.83
N LEU A 161 4.27 -5.23 11.12
CA LEU A 161 5.34 -5.33 10.14
C LEU A 161 5.76 -6.79 9.97
N ALA A 162 5.74 -7.26 8.73
CA ALA A 162 6.33 -8.52 8.31
C ALA A 162 7.50 -8.23 7.38
N ILE A 163 8.65 -8.87 7.62
CA ILE A 163 9.82 -8.72 6.75
C ILE A 163 10.22 -10.09 6.22
N ILE A 164 10.29 -10.22 4.91
CA ILE A 164 10.93 -11.35 4.23
C ILE A 164 12.41 -10.98 4.09
N LYS A 165 13.25 -11.77 4.74
CA LYS A 165 14.68 -11.54 4.85
C LYS A 165 15.41 -11.81 3.52
N PRO A 166 16.64 -11.27 3.34
CA PRO A 166 17.38 -11.40 2.09
C PRO A 166 17.67 -12.84 1.67
N ASP A 167 17.78 -13.78 2.61
CA ASP A 167 17.91 -15.20 2.30
C ASP A 167 16.70 -15.71 1.52
N ALA A 168 15.48 -15.47 1.99
CA ALA A 168 14.27 -15.89 1.29
C ALA A 168 14.07 -15.15 -0.04
N VAL A 169 14.45 -13.87 -0.10
CA VAL A 169 14.42 -13.08 -1.34
C VAL A 169 15.39 -13.64 -2.38
N ALA A 170 16.65 -13.91 -1.99
CA ALA A 170 17.68 -14.45 -2.87
C ALA A 170 17.32 -15.85 -3.40
N HIS A 171 16.56 -16.64 -2.65
CA HIS A 171 16.05 -17.95 -3.10
C HIS A 171 14.78 -17.86 -3.96
N GLY A 172 14.30 -16.65 -4.29
CA GLY A 172 13.11 -16.44 -5.12
C GLY A 172 11.82 -16.92 -4.46
N LYS A 173 11.75 -16.90 -3.12
CA LYS A 173 10.62 -17.42 -2.34
C LYS A 173 9.59 -16.35 -1.96
N VAL A 174 9.78 -15.10 -2.40
CA VAL A 174 8.93 -13.96 -2.05
C VAL A 174 7.47 -14.21 -2.45
N ASP A 175 7.22 -14.53 -3.72
CA ASP A 175 5.86 -14.72 -4.24
C ASP A 175 5.14 -15.89 -3.54
N GLU A 176 5.87 -16.96 -3.24
CA GLU A 176 5.34 -18.15 -2.55
C GLU A 176 4.96 -17.81 -1.10
N ILE A 177 5.79 -17.03 -0.41
CA ILE A 177 5.51 -16.56 0.95
C ILE A 177 4.32 -15.60 0.95
N ILE A 178 4.27 -14.63 0.03
CA ILE A 178 3.15 -13.69 -0.10
C ILE A 178 1.83 -14.43 -0.35
N LEU A 179 1.84 -15.42 -1.23
CA LEU A 179 0.65 -16.24 -1.50
C LEU A 179 0.17 -16.96 -0.23
N LYS A 180 1.10 -17.57 0.53
CA LYS A 180 0.76 -18.23 1.80
C LYS A 180 0.21 -17.29 2.85
N ILE A 181 0.73 -16.06 2.93
CA ILE A 181 0.21 -15.01 3.82
C ILE A 181 -1.26 -14.71 3.46
N GLN A 182 -1.56 -14.56 2.18
CA GLN A 182 -2.93 -14.31 1.70
C GLN A 182 -3.86 -15.50 1.91
N GLU A 183 -3.39 -16.72 1.64
CA GLU A 183 -4.16 -17.97 1.86
C GLU A 183 -4.46 -18.22 3.33
N ALA A 184 -3.57 -17.80 4.24
CA ALA A 184 -3.79 -17.83 5.68
C ALA A 184 -4.81 -16.79 6.17
N GLY A 185 -5.27 -15.90 5.29
CA GLY A 185 -6.30 -14.90 5.57
C GLY A 185 -5.77 -13.55 6.02
N PHE A 186 -4.46 -13.30 5.97
CA PHE A 186 -3.91 -11.96 6.23
C PHE A 186 -4.16 -11.03 5.04
N GLU A 187 -4.50 -9.78 5.33
CA GLU A 187 -4.60 -8.71 4.35
C GLU A 187 -3.26 -7.99 4.26
N ILE A 188 -2.69 -7.85 3.06
CA ILE A 188 -1.43 -7.12 2.84
C ILE A 188 -1.81 -5.69 2.42
N LEU A 189 -1.51 -4.72 3.29
CA LEU A 189 -1.85 -3.31 3.13
C LEU A 189 -0.77 -2.53 2.36
N ALA A 190 0.50 -2.87 2.58
CA ALA A 190 1.64 -2.29 1.88
C ALA A 190 2.69 -3.35 1.58
N ASN A 191 3.42 -3.18 0.49
CA ASN A 191 4.47 -4.08 0.04
C ASN A 191 5.60 -3.29 -0.62
N GLU A 192 6.81 -3.35 -0.06
CA GLU A 192 7.97 -2.58 -0.50
C GLU A 192 9.23 -3.47 -0.51
N GLU A 193 9.94 -3.53 -1.65
CA GLU A 193 11.26 -4.14 -1.72
C GLU A 193 12.31 -3.07 -1.43
N ARG A 194 13.17 -3.31 -0.43
CA ARG A 194 14.15 -2.31 0.00
C ARG A 194 15.43 -2.95 0.51
N ILE A 195 16.56 -2.34 0.17
CA ILE A 195 17.85 -2.67 0.79
C ILE A 195 17.96 -1.86 2.08
N MET A 196 18.05 -2.55 3.21
CA MET A 196 18.08 -1.95 4.53
C MET A 196 19.48 -1.46 4.86
N THR A 197 19.61 -0.27 5.44
CA THR A 197 20.89 0.23 5.95
C THR A 197 21.26 -0.45 7.28
N GLU A 198 22.55 -0.51 7.61
CA GLU A 198 22.99 -1.06 8.89
C GLU A 198 22.37 -0.34 10.09
N SER A 199 22.18 0.99 9.99
CA SER A 199 21.56 1.81 11.03
C SER A 199 20.12 1.39 11.31
N GLU A 200 19.35 1.12 10.26
CA GLU A 200 17.95 0.66 10.38
C GLU A 200 17.87 -0.75 10.96
N MET A 201 18.82 -1.62 10.58
CA MET A 201 18.89 -2.97 11.12
C MET A 201 19.29 -2.99 12.60
N ARG A 202 20.17 -2.07 13.02
CA ARG A 202 20.53 -1.88 14.43
C ARG A 202 19.35 -1.35 15.24
N TYR A 203 18.53 -0.47 14.65
CA TYR A 203 17.28 -0.02 15.27
C TYR A 203 16.30 -1.18 15.47
N LEU A 204 16.04 -1.97 14.41
CA LEU A 204 15.12 -3.12 14.45
C LEU A 204 15.54 -4.16 15.52
N TYR A 205 16.84 -4.44 15.62
CA TYR A 205 17.37 -5.47 16.52
C TYR A 205 18.02 -4.90 17.79
N GLN A 206 17.72 -3.66 18.18
CA GLN A 206 18.38 -2.98 19.30
C GLN A 206 18.35 -3.79 20.60
N LYS A 207 17.22 -4.46 20.89
CA LYS A 207 17.06 -5.33 22.07
C LYS A 207 18.01 -6.54 22.10
N ARG A 208 18.55 -6.91 20.94
CA ARG A 208 19.47 -8.04 20.75
C ARG A 208 20.91 -7.59 20.58
N SER A 209 21.22 -6.31 20.85
CA SER A 209 22.55 -5.74 20.67
C SER A 209 23.64 -6.42 21.52
N GLU A 210 23.26 -7.08 22.62
CA GLU A 210 24.17 -7.83 23.49
C GLU A 210 24.42 -9.28 23.02
N GLU A 211 23.70 -9.76 22.00
CA GLU A 211 23.89 -11.11 21.46
C GLU A 211 25.10 -11.16 20.52
N GLU A 212 25.93 -12.22 20.63
CA GLU A 212 27.09 -12.43 19.75
C GLU A 212 26.70 -12.57 18.25
N ILE A 213 25.43 -12.84 17.97
CA ILE A 213 24.88 -13.03 16.62
C ILE A 213 24.46 -11.68 16.00
N PHE A 214 24.33 -10.62 16.79
CA PHE A 214 23.80 -9.32 16.38
C PHE A 214 24.55 -8.72 15.19
N GLU A 215 25.87 -8.63 15.26
CA GLU A 215 26.69 -8.06 14.16
C GLU A 215 26.57 -8.89 12.87
N LYS A 216 26.45 -10.22 12.99
CA LYS A 216 26.22 -11.11 11.84
C LYS A 216 24.84 -10.91 11.23
N LEU A 217 23.82 -10.71 12.07
CA LEU A 217 22.44 -10.45 11.66
C LEU A 217 22.31 -9.10 10.94
N VAL A 218 22.86 -8.02 11.52
CA VAL A 218 22.86 -6.68 10.92
C VAL A 218 23.50 -6.72 9.55
N LYS A 219 24.72 -7.28 9.46
CA LYS A 219 25.45 -7.38 8.20
C LYS A 219 24.72 -8.23 7.16
N HIS A 220 24.06 -9.31 7.57
CA HIS A 220 23.30 -10.12 6.63
C HIS A 220 22.09 -9.37 6.06
N MET A 221 21.33 -8.71 6.93
CA MET A 221 20.13 -7.98 6.54
C MET A 221 20.43 -6.75 5.67
N SER A 222 21.64 -6.17 5.77
CA SER A 222 22.08 -5.05 4.93
C SER A 222 22.76 -5.47 3.61
N ASN A 223 23.07 -6.76 3.41
CA ASN A 223 23.78 -7.25 2.22
C ASN A 223 22.87 -7.57 1.03
N GLY A 224 21.55 -7.44 1.17
CA GLY A 224 20.61 -7.76 0.10
C GLY A 224 19.23 -7.12 0.29
N PRO A 225 18.39 -7.19 -0.75
CA PRO A 225 17.02 -6.69 -0.69
C PRO A 225 16.20 -7.49 0.33
N CYS A 226 15.39 -6.78 1.10
CA CYS A 226 14.35 -7.33 1.96
C CYS A 226 12.98 -6.98 1.37
N GLN A 227 11.98 -7.84 1.58
CA GLN A 227 10.59 -7.46 1.33
C GLN A 227 9.95 -7.02 2.63
N LEU A 228 9.48 -5.78 2.70
CA LEU A 228 8.72 -5.25 3.82
C LEU A 228 7.24 -5.28 3.47
N LEU A 229 6.45 -5.90 4.34
CA LEU A 229 5.01 -6.05 4.21
C LEU A 229 4.34 -5.45 5.43
N VAL A 230 3.31 -4.64 5.21
CA VAL A 230 2.37 -4.27 6.28
C VAL A 230 1.18 -5.20 6.16
N ILE A 231 0.93 -5.99 7.20
CA ILE A 231 -0.16 -6.97 7.20
C ILE A 231 -1.18 -6.65 8.29
N SER A 232 -2.46 -6.86 7.99
CA SER A 232 -3.58 -6.77 8.93
C SER A 232 -4.37 -8.07 8.95
N TRP A 233 -5.16 -8.26 10.00
CA TRP A 233 -6.17 -9.31 10.02
C TRP A 233 -7.53 -8.70 9.59
N PRO A 234 -8.34 -9.36 8.74
CA PRO A 234 -9.62 -8.81 8.27
C PRO A 234 -10.63 -8.58 9.40
N GLU A 235 -10.56 -9.39 10.45
CA GLU A 235 -11.40 -9.27 11.65
C GLU A 235 -10.66 -8.46 12.73
N ASN A 236 -11.29 -7.39 13.23
CA ASN A 236 -10.65 -6.51 14.22
C ASN A 236 -10.56 -7.10 15.64
N ASP A 237 -11.13 -8.28 15.88
CA ASP A 237 -11.09 -8.94 17.19
C ASP A 237 -9.82 -9.78 17.42
N LYS A 238 -9.01 -10.02 16.38
CA LYS A 238 -7.78 -10.81 16.50
C LYS A 238 -6.54 -9.93 16.58
N ASP A 239 -5.65 -10.28 17.50
CA ASP A 239 -4.32 -9.70 17.55
C ASP A 239 -3.50 -10.18 16.35
N VAL A 240 -3.33 -9.30 15.36
CA VAL A 240 -2.55 -9.58 14.15
C VAL A 240 -1.09 -9.95 14.47
N VAL A 241 -0.51 -9.41 15.54
CA VAL A 241 0.88 -9.71 15.93
C VAL A 241 0.96 -11.14 16.44
N ALA A 242 0.01 -11.55 17.28
CA ALA A 242 -0.06 -12.92 17.76
C ALA A 242 -0.35 -13.90 16.61
N ALA A 243 -1.33 -13.60 15.76
CA ALA A 243 -1.66 -14.42 14.59
C ALA A 243 -0.45 -14.57 13.65
N TRP A 244 0.26 -13.47 13.39
CA TRP A 244 1.46 -13.50 12.56
C TRP A 244 2.56 -14.36 13.18
N ARG A 245 2.80 -14.23 14.49
CA ARG A 245 3.79 -15.03 15.21
C ARG A 245 3.48 -16.52 15.18
N ASP A 246 2.22 -16.88 15.38
CA ASP A 246 1.79 -18.28 15.34
C ASP A 246 1.96 -18.86 13.93
N PHE A 247 1.69 -18.06 12.90
CA PHE A 247 1.83 -18.45 11.51
C PHE A 247 3.30 -18.61 11.06
N ILE A 248 4.19 -17.70 11.46
CA ILE A 248 5.61 -17.82 11.10
C ILE A 248 6.36 -18.87 11.92
N GLY A 249 5.85 -19.21 13.11
CA GLY A 249 6.44 -20.21 14.00
C GLY A 249 7.62 -19.70 14.85
N PRO A 250 8.20 -20.57 15.70
CA PRO A 250 9.34 -20.23 16.57
C PRO A 250 10.55 -19.69 15.82
N SER A 251 11.33 -18.80 16.46
CA SER A 251 12.53 -18.21 15.83
C SER A 251 13.59 -19.24 15.49
N ASP A 252 13.72 -20.29 16.31
CA ASP A 252 14.60 -21.43 16.08
C ASP A 252 13.96 -22.39 15.05
N ILE A 253 14.68 -22.64 13.97
CA ILE A 253 14.22 -23.43 12.81
C ILE A 253 13.99 -24.89 13.20
N GLU A 254 14.80 -25.48 14.07
CA GLU A 254 14.68 -26.88 14.47
C GLU A 254 13.50 -27.07 15.42
N VAL A 255 13.26 -26.08 16.29
CA VAL A 255 12.04 -26.02 17.09
C VAL A 255 10.81 -25.83 16.19
N ALA A 256 10.89 -24.93 15.22
CA ALA A 256 9.80 -24.70 14.26
C ALA A 256 9.46 -25.97 13.48
N LYS A 257 10.45 -26.69 12.93
CA LYS A 257 10.24 -27.97 12.23
C LYS A 257 9.59 -29.03 13.11
N ARG A 258 9.93 -29.07 14.41
CA ARG A 258 9.40 -30.06 15.35
C ARG A 258 7.98 -29.74 15.81
N GLU A 259 7.72 -28.48 16.13
CA GLU A 259 6.46 -28.05 16.78
C GLU A 259 5.42 -27.57 15.78
N ASN A 260 5.85 -26.91 14.70
CA ASN A 260 4.97 -26.41 13.65
C ASN A 260 5.62 -26.54 12.25
N PRO A 261 5.67 -27.76 11.69
CA PRO A 261 6.37 -28.04 10.43
C PRO A 261 5.82 -27.26 9.23
N GLU A 262 4.56 -26.82 9.30
CA GLU A 262 3.91 -26.02 8.27
C GLU A 262 4.22 -24.52 8.37
N SER A 263 4.89 -24.07 9.45
CA SER A 263 5.22 -22.65 9.63
C SER A 263 6.21 -22.13 8.57
N LEU A 264 6.16 -20.83 8.27
CA LEU A 264 7.07 -20.23 7.29
C LEU A 264 8.55 -20.43 7.66
N ARG A 265 8.90 -20.38 8.95
CA ARG A 265 10.28 -20.61 9.40
C ARG A 265 10.72 -22.06 9.25
N ALA A 266 9.82 -23.02 9.41
CA ALA A 266 10.12 -24.44 9.18
C ALA A 266 10.33 -24.75 7.69
N GLN A 267 9.55 -24.12 6.81
CA GLN A 267 9.57 -24.39 5.37
C GLN A 267 10.69 -23.63 4.62
N TYR A 268 10.95 -22.37 5.00
CA TYR A 268 11.89 -21.49 4.28
C TYR A 268 13.15 -21.14 5.07
N GLY A 269 13.18 -21.40 6.38
CA GLY A 269 14.36 -21.14 7.21
C GLY A 269 15.51 -22.08 6.86
N THR A 270 16.71 -21.53 6.76
CA THR A 270 17.92 -22.30 6.43
C THR A 270 18.73 -22.65 7.67
N ILE A 271 19.34 -21.66 8.33
CA ILE A 271 20.12 -21.81 9.55
C ILE A 271 20.05 -20.52 10.38
N MET A 272 19.98 -20.60 11.71
CA MET A 272 19.96 -19.40 12.55
C MET A 272 21.19 -18.49 12.30
N PRO A 273 21.01 -17.18 12.09
CA PRO A 273 19.78 -16.37 12.25
C PRO A 273 18.93 -16.16 10.96
N PHE A 274 19.20 -16.90 9.89
CA PHE A 274 18.54 -16.87 8.57
C PHE A 274 17.29 -17.78 8.56
N ASN A 275 16.25 -17.29 9.24
CA ASN A 275 14.97 -17.98 9.36
C ASN A 275 13.90 -17.44 8.39
N ALA A 276 14.30 -16.89 7.23
CA ALA A 276 13.44 -16.37 6.16
C ALA A 276 12.51 -15.19 6.48
N VAL A 277 11.89 -15.12 7.67
CA VAL A 277 10.89 -14.11 8.01
C VAL A 277 11.04 -13.54 9.42
N HIS A 278 10.76 -12.24 9.52
CA HIS A 278 10.67 -11.50 10.77
C HIS A 278 9.22 -11.11 11.09
N GLY A 279 8.92 -11.09 12.38
CA GLY A 279 7.66 -10.59 12.92
C GLY A 279 7.92 -10.01 14.30
N SER A 280 7.23 -8.91 14.60
CA SER A 280 7.35 -8.18 15.86
C SER A 280 6.96 -9.06 17.05
N GLU A 281 7.59 -8.86 18.20
CA GLU A 281 7.35 -9.70 19.38
C GLU A 281 6.05 -9.31 20.11
N ASN A 282 5.67 -8.04 20.07
CA ASN A 282 4.47 -7.51 20.70
C ASN A 282 3.93 -6.29 19.93
N ARG A 283 2.73 -5.82 20.30
CA ARG A 283 2.06 -4.68 19.65
C ARG A 283 2.87 -3.38 19.71
N GLU A 284 3.51 -3.10 20.85
CA GLU A 284 4.36 -1.92 21.02
C GLU A 284 5.58 -1.93 20.09
N GLN A 285 6.16 -3.10 19.85
CA GLN A 285 7.23 -3.27 18.90
C GLN A 285 6.71 -3.15 17.47
N ALA A 286 5.57 -3.77 17.16
CA ALA A 286 4.94 -3.66 15.85
C ALA A 286 4.67 -2.20 15.47
N ASN A 287 4.07 -1.41 16.36
CA ASN A 287 3.79 0.02 16.10
C ASN A 287 5.08 0.82 15.87
N ARG A 288 6.10 0.64 16.72
CA ARG A 288 7.40 1.33 16.54
C ARG A 288 8.11 0.97 15.25
N GLU A 289 8.04 -0.30 14.86
CA GLU A 289 8.64 -0.79 13.61
C GLU A 289 7.87 -0.26 12.40
N LEU A 290 6.54 -0.26 12.46
CA LEU A 290 5.68 0.30 11.42
C LEU A 290 5.89 1.80 11.24
N GLU A 291 5.90 2.59 12.32
CA GLU A 291 6.16 4.03 12.27
C GLU A 291 7.55 4.35 11.70
N PHE A 292 8.55 3.51 12.00
CA PHE A 292 9.91 3.72 11.53
C PHE A 292 10.09 3.38 10.04
N PHE A 293 9.54 2.25 9.59
CA PHE A 293 9.70 1.81 8.20
C PHE A 293 8.64 2.38 7.26
N PHE A 294 7.48 2.75 7.79
CA PHE A 294 6.37 3.31 7.05
C PHE A 294 5.81 4.56 7.78
N PRO A 295 6.59 5.65 7.91
CA PRO A 295 6.19 6.86 8.64
C PRO A 295 4.96 7.56 8.07
N ASN A 296 4.65 7.33 6.79
CA ASN A 296 3.46 7.85 6.13
C ASN A 296 2.25 6.90 6.20
N PHE A 297 2.39 5.72 6.81
CA PHE A 297 1.34 4.74 6.92
C PHE A 297 0.49 5.04 8.15
N LYS A 298 -0.56 5.84 7.96
CA LYS A 298 -1.56 6.11 8.98
C LYS A 298 -2.66 5.05 8.92
N ILE A 299 -2.73 4.21 9.94
CA ILE A 299 -3.96 3.46 10.24
C ILE A 299 -4.99 4.53 10.61
N SER A 300 -6.15 4.53 9.96
CA SER A 300 -7.27 5.36 10.40
C SER A 300 -7.70 4.90 11.80
N GLY A 301 -7.14 5.52 12.85
CA GLY A 301 -7.56 5.25 14.23
C GLY A 301 -6.56 5.46 15.37
N SER A 302 -5.26 5.74 15.19
CA SER A 302 -4.39 5.94 16.37
C SER A 302 -4.52 7.36 16.94
N ASP A 303 -5.35 7.50 17.98
CA ASP A 303 -5.29 8.62 18.91
C ASP A 303 -3.91 8.64 19.59
N ALA A 304 -2.99 9.43 19.04
CA ALA A 304 -1.74 9.81 19.67
C ALA A 304 -1.70 11.33 19.84
N ASP A 305 -2.75 11.90 20.46
CA ASP A 305 -2.76 13.29 20.94
C ASP A 305 -3.63 13.42 22.21
N LYS A 306 -3.42 12.53 23.19
CA LYS A 306 -3.83 12.76 24.58
C LYS A 306 -2.77 12.24 25.53
N VAL A 307 -1.83 13.11 25.87
CA VAL A 307 -1.37 13.45 27.24
C VAL A 307 -0.12 14.30 27.04
N LEU A 308 -0.29 15.62 27.03
CA LEU A 308 0.70 16.61 27.48
C LEU A 308 0.11 18.00 27.24
N GLY A 309 -0.59 18.53 28.23
CA GLY A 309 -0.99 19.94 28.17
C GLY A 309 -2.14 20.36 29.06
N GLU A 310 -2.18 20.01 30.34
CA GLU A 310 -2.88 20.85 31.33
C GLU A 310 -2.09 20.90 32.64
N GLU A 311 -1.16 21.86 32.71
CA GLU A 311 -0.80 22.48 33.98
C GLU A 311 -1.20 23.97 33.90
N ILE A 312 -2.02 24.38 34.88
CA ILE A 312 -2.04 25.72 35.52
C ILE A 312 -2.86 26.85 34.83
N LEU A 313 -4.09 27.11 35.33
CA LEU A 313 -4.55 28.38 35.96
C LEU A 313 -6.09 28.50 36.04
N GLN A 314 -6.65 28.25 37.23
CA GLN A 314 -7.42 29.24 38.03
C GLN A 314 -7.70 28.69 39.43
#